data_AF-A0A257CQJ4-F1
#
_entry.id   AF-A0A257CQJ4-F1
#
_cell.length_a   1.000
_cell.length_b   1.000
_cell.length_c   1.000
_cell.angle_alpha   90.00
_cell.angle_beta   90.00
_cell.angle_gamma   90.00
#
_symmetry.space_group_name_H-M   'P 1'
#
loop_
_entity.id
_entity.type
_entity.pdbx_description
1 polymer ?
#
loop_
_entity_poly.entity_id
_entity_poly.type
_entity_poly.pdbx_seq_one_letter_code
_entity_poly.pdbx_strand_id
1 'polypeptide(L)'
;MSAVAWVTGVRGGELIFGNDKAPEDPTESSVFSMPYAGAVFDPEGEKTFYAYPPFSQVSKFESMAVSPDGQHVIAMNAFDRFSAKNSSLDAFNVLLAWNAHTPEQAQVISRSEREGVNSSLALRERLAKALLSHFGARTAYFKVEGVALLPAGRILFGVREMGRTHTDFDYRVTLIAGSYRMVNGAFSLDINTDFKVVRDFTELSNQVGRKVGLSSIEYDAAGQRLLLLTSYEGAGEVGAYVWVLPDSADGSIGNTPHLVRDAAGAPFLLTHKAEGMAVVGPGRIFVIHDDDRVATRIHNSGPGKHTDHVRQLNAAAFDIVQLGSGTAALNACPAAQQ
;
A
#
# COMPACT_ATOMS: atom_id res chain seq x y z
N MET A 1 6.80 -7.87 -6.06
CA MET A 1 6.89 -7.02 -4.85
C MET A 1 5.73 -6.05 -4.90
N SER A 2 4.95 -5.97 -3.83
CA SER A 2 3.64 -5.33 -3.86
C SER A 2 3.35 -4.45 -2.64
N ALA A 3 3.97 -4.72 -1.50
CA ALA A 3 3.84 -3.88 -0.30
C ALA A 3 5.20 -3.42 0.21
N VAL A 4 5.25 -2.21 0.78
CA VAL A 4 6.45 -1.68 1.44
C VAL A 4 6.04 -0.81 2.62
N ALA A 5 6.84 -0.88 3.69
CA ALA A 5 6.74 -0.02 4.88
C ALA A 5 8.15 0.42 5.30
N TRP A 6 8.27 1.60 5.91
CA TRP A 6 9.52 2.06 6.49
C TRP A 6 9.38 2.22 7.99
N VAL A 7 10.21 1.51 8.75
CA VAL A 7 10.24 1.62 10.20
C VAL A 7 11.54 2.25 10.65
N THR A 8 11.43 3.24 11.53
CA THR A 8 12.57 3.92 12.14
C THR A 8 12.79 3.35 13.54
N GLY A 9 14.05 3.08 13.91
CA GLY A 9 14.42 2.55 15.24
C GLY A 9 14.97 1.13 15.24
N VAL A 10 14.66 0.31 14.24
CA VAL A 10 15.31 -1.00 14.05
C VAL A 10 16.57 -0.82 13.21
N ARG A 11 17.75 -1.13 13.78
CA ARG A 11 19.07 -1.09 13.07
C ARG A 11 19.36 0.24 12.33
N GLY A 12 18.85 1.37 12.81
CA GLY A 12 19.02 2.68 12.16
C GLY A 12 18.01 2.99 11.04
N GLY A 13 17.05 2.09 10.79
CA GLY A 13 16.01 2.21 9.77
C GLY A 13 16.03 1.01 8.83
N GLU A 14 14.85 0.47 8.52
CA GLU A 14 14.71 -0.62 7.53
C GLU A 14 13.43 -0.47 6.72
N LEU A 15 13.50 -0.89 5.47
CA LEU A 15 12.33 -1.11 4.62
C LEU A 15 11.87 -2.55 4.81
N ILE A 16 10.59 -2.73 5.07
CA ILE A 16 9.93 -4.03 5.14
C ILE A 16 9.15 -4.19 3.85
N PHE A 17 9.36 -5.30 3.15
CA PHE A 17 8.74 -5.62 1.87
C PHE A 17 7.77 -6.78 2.01
N GLY A 18 6.66 -6.69 1.28
CA GLY A 18 5.73 -7.78 1.05
C GLY A 18 5.76 -8.19 -0.42
N ASN A 19 5.86 -9.49 -0.67
CA ASN A 19 5.76 -10.07 -2.00
C ASN A 19 4.33 -10.52 -2.30
N ASP A 20 3.91 -10.37 -3.55
CA ASP A 20 2.62 -10.82 -4.08
C ASP A 20 2.66 -12.30 -4.51
N LYS A 21 3.85 -12.88 -4.50
CA LYS A 21 4.15 -14.29 -4.78
C LYS A 21 4.83 -14.96 -3.59
N ALA A 22 4.62 -16.27 -3.47
CA ALA A 22 5.38 -17.09 -2.55
C ALA A 22 6.85 -17.17 -3.00
N PRO A 23 7.82 -17.18 -2.06
CA PRO A 23 9.22 -17.40 -2.40
C PRO A 23 9.45 -18.81 -2.96
N GLU A 24 10.50 -18.97 -3.77
CA GLU A 24 10.90 -20.28 -4.30
C GLU A 24 11.51 -21.16 -3.20
N ASP A 25 12.28 -20.55 -2.28
CA ASP A 25 12.81 -21.24 -1.11
C ASP A 25 11.73 -21.33 -0.01
N PRO A 26 11.35 -22.54 0.43
CA PRO A 26 10.31 -22.73 1.45
C PRO A 26 10.74 -22.27 2.86
N THR A 27 12.01 -21.94 3.07
CA THR A 27 12.53 -21.35 4.32
C THR A 27 12.41 -19.83 4.36
N GLU A 28 12.18 -19.21 3.20
CA GLU A 28 11.86 -17.79 3.08
C GLU A 28 10.37 -17.55 3.28
N SER A 29 9.99 -16.34 3.68
CA SER A 29 8.60 -15.91 3.70
C SER A 29 8.38 -14.78 2.69
N SER A 30 7.12 -14.52 2.35
CA SER A 30 6.75 -13.39 1.48
C SER A 30 6.96 -12.02 2.15
N VAL A 31 7.53 -11.97 3.36
CA VAL A 31 7.89 -10.73 4.07
C VAL A 31 9.35 -10.76 4.48
N PHE A 32 10.08 -9.72 4.13
CA PHE A 32 11.47 -9.55 4.54
C PHE A 32 11.79 -8.08 4.77
N SER A 33 12.85 -7.80 5.52
CA SER A 33 13.38 -6.45 5.66
C SER A 33 14.76 -6.29 5.04
N MET A 34 15.07 -5.06 4.63
CA MET A 34 16.37 -4.63 4.16
C MET A 34 16.78 -3.33 4.88
N PRO A 35 18.05 -3.17 5.28
CA PRO A 35 18.52 -1.94 5.90
C PRO A 35 18.29 -0.71 5.01
N TYR A 36 17.75 0.36 5.60
CA TYR A 36 17.58 1.63 4.92
C TYR A 36 17.44 2.79 5.91
N ALA A 37 18.53 3.55 6.04
CA ALA A 37 18.63 4.70 6.94
C ALA A 37 18.17 6.03 6.31
N GLY A 38 17.36 5.99 5.24
CA GLY A 38 16.78 7.19 4.64
C GLY A 38 17.72 8.00 3.72
N ALA A 39 18.86 7.42 3.30
CA ALA A 39 19.83 8.07 2.40
C ALA A 39 19.84 7.42 1.01
N VAL A 40 20.62 6.35 0.84
CA VAL A 40 20.74 5.55 -0.38
C VAL A 40 20.24 4.14 -0.07
N PHE A 41 19.39 3.60 -0.93
CA PHE A 41 18.92 2.23 -0.83
C PHE A 41 19.85 1.31 -1.63
N ASP A 42 20.32 0.23 -0.99
CA ASP A 42 21.12 -0.80 -1.63
C ASP A 42 20.21 -1.98 -2.01
N PRO A 43 19.82 -2.13 -3.30
CA PRO A 43 18.93 -3.19 -3.73
C PRO A 43 19.58 -4.59 -3.69
N GLU A 44 20.91 -4.67 -3.61
CA GLU A 44 21.66 -5.93 -3.48
C GLU A 44 22.02 -6.23 -2.01
N GLY A 45 21.52 -5.42 -1.08
CA GLY A 45 21.78 -5.56 0.34
C GLY A 45 21.19 -6.85 0.94
N GLU A 46 21.63 -7.16 2.16
CA GLU A 46 21.18 -8.34 2.91
C GLU A 46 19.68 -8.28 3.21
N LYS A 47 18.98 -9.39 2.96
CA LYS A 47 17.56 -9.58 3.24
C LYS A 47 17.38 -10.38 4.52
N THR A 48 16.54 -9.89 5.43
CA THR A 48 16.13 -10.62 6.63
C THR A 48 14.69 -11.12 6.47
N PHE A 49 14.49 -12.42 6.21
CA PHE A 49 13.16 -13.00 6.03
C PHE A 49 12.45 -13.27 7.36
N TYR A 50 11.16 -12.95 7.43
CA TYR A 50 10.35 -13.19 8.63
C TYR A 50 9.76 -14.61 8.57
N ALA A 51 10.58 -15.63 8.88
CA ALA A 51 10.25 -17.04 8.64
C ALA A 51 9.35 -17.71 9.71
N TYR A 52 8.91 -16.98 10.74
CA TYR A 52 8.04 -17.52 11.80
C TYR A 52 6.55 -17.28 11.51
N PRO A 53 5.64 -18.11 12.06
CA PRO A 53 4.21 -17.85 12.01
C PRO A 53 3.87 -16.47 12.62
N PRO A 54 2.86 -15.75 12.10
CA PRO A 54 1.99 -16.12 10.98
C PRO A 54 2.57 -15.81 9.59
N PHE A 55 3.73 -15.16 9.46
CA PHE A 55 4.27 -14.75 8.15
C PHE A 55 4.47 -15.91 7.18
N SER A 56 5.01 -17.03 7.65
CA SER A 56 5.21 -18.23 6.82
C SER A 56 3.92 -18.92 6.37
N GLN A 57 2.75 -18.52 6.91
CA GLN A 57 1.44 -19.08 6.56
C GLN A 57 0.69 -18.22 5.53
N VAL A 58 1.20 -17.02 5.23
CA VAL A 58 0.57 -16.08 4.29
C VAL A 58 1.43 -16.00 3.04
N SER A 59 0.87 -16.43 1.90
CA SER A 59 1.62 -16.55 0.65
C SER A 59 1.84 -15.23 -0.09
N LYS A 60 1.02 -14.20 0.19
CA LYS A 60 1.11 -12.91 -0.47
C LYS A 60 0.65 -11.75 0.39
N PHE A 61 1.25 -10.59 0.18
CA PHE A 61 0.83 -9.30 0.74
C PHE A 61 0.61 -8.30 -0.38
N GLU A 62 -0.30 -7.36 -0.17
CA GLU A 62 -0.71 -6.38 -1.20
C GLU A 62 -0.65 -4.95 -0.64
N SER A 63 -0.57 -4.80 0.69
CA SER A 63 -0.41 -3.52 1.33
C SER A 63 0.25 -3.64 2.69
N MET A 64 0.95 -2.58 3.09
CA MET A 64 1.52 -2.41 4.41
C MET A 64 1.32 -0.96 4.87
N ALA A 65 1.26 -0.76 6.19
CA ALA A 65 1.28 0.57 6.78
C ALA A 65 1.98 0.55 8.13
N VAL A 66 2.51 1.71 8.52
CA VAL A 66 3.15 1.93 9.82
C VAL A 66 2.31 2.87 10.66
N SER A 67 2.24 2.63 11.96
CA SER A 67 1.57 3.55 12.88
C SER A 67 2.29 4.90 12.93
N PRO A 68 1.60 6.02 13.25
CA PRO A 68 2.24 7.35 13.26
C PRO A 68 3.46 7.50 14.19
N ASP A 69 3.58 6.64 15.21
CA ASP A 69 4.73 6.58 16.12
C ASP A 69 5.89 5.68 15.64
N GLY A 70 5.74 5.06 14.46
CA GLY A 70 6.73 4.16 13.87
C GLY A 70 6.82 2.78 14.52
N GLN A 71 6.01 2.48 15.55
CA GLN A 71 6.21 1.32 16.41
C GLN A 71 5.50 0.06 15.94
N HIS A 72 4.44 0.19 15.14
CA HIS A 72 3.61 -0.93 14.74
C HIS A 72 3.45 -0.96 13.23
N VAL A 73 3.45 -2.17 12.69
CA VAL A 73 3.26 -2.41 11.27
C VAL A 73 2.04 -3.29 11.10
N ILE A 74 1.27 -3.01 10.05
CA ILE A 74 0.23 -3.91 9.57
C ILE A 74 0.50 -4.30 8.14
N ALA A 75 0.06 -5.49 7.75
CA ALA A 75 0.15 -5.99 6.39
C ALA A 75 -1.10 -6.80 6.03
N MET A 76 -1.57 -6.71 4.79
CA MET A 76 -2.77 -7.45 4.35
C MET A 76 -2.63 -8.08 2.97
N ASN A 77 -3.41 -9.14 2.74
CA ASN A 77 -3.48 -9.91 1.50
C ASN A 77 -4.72 -9.53 0.65
N ALA A 78 -4.87 -8.25 0.33
CA ALA A 78 -5.89 -7.70 -0.55
C ALA A 78 -7.39 -7.88 -0.18
N PHE A 79 -7.81 -8.82 0.67
CA PHE A 79 -9.24 -9.16 0.84
C PHE A 79 -9.93 -9.38 -0.53
N ASP A 80 -9.35 -10.25 -1.36
CA ASP A 80 -9.74 -10.45 -2.76
C ASP A 80 -10.89 -11.47 -2.87
N ARG A 81 -10.59 -12.75 -2.64
CA ARG A 81 -11.48 -13.88 -2.95
C ARG A 81 -12.19 -14.41 -1.72
N PHE A 82 -13.42 -14.90 -1.90
CA PHE A 82 -14.17 -15.57 -0.84
C PHE A 82 -15.17 -16.56 -1.42
N SER A 83 -15.39 -17.68 -0.73
CA SER A 83 -16.49 -18.60 -1.01
C SER A 83 -17.16 -19.03 0.29
N ALA A 84 -18.48 -18.88 0.37
CA ALA A 84 -19.25 -19.40 1.50
C ALA A 84 -19.20 -20.94 1.59
N LYS A 85 -18.89 -21.63 0.48
CA LYS A 85 -18.88 -23.10 0.38
C LYS A 85 -17.50 -23.74 0.53
N ASN A 86 -16.42 -22.96 0.39
CA ASN A 86 -15.06 -23.48 0.34
C ASN A 86 -14.11 -22.52 1.08
N SER A 87 -13.40 -23.04 2.09
CA SER A 87 -12.42 -22.30 2.92
C SER A 87 -11.10 -22.00 2.22
N SER A 88 -10.80 -22.64 1.08
CA SER A 88 -9.51 -22.49 0.39
C SER A 88 -9.23 -21.05 -0.08
N LEU A 89 -10.26 -20.19 -0.11
CA LEU A 89 -10.14 -18.78 -0.47
C LEU A 89 -10.00 -17.86 0.75
N ASP A 90 -10.11 -18.38 1.97
CA ASP A 90 -10.05 -17.58 3.20
C ASP A 90 -8.64 -17.03 3.43
N ALA A 91 -7.63 -17.74 2.95
CA ALA A 91 -6.22 -17.33 2.95
C ALA A 91 -5.95 -16.08 2.07
N PHE A 92 -6.94 -15.57 1.33
CA PHE A 92 -6.91 -14.26 0.64
C PHE A 92 -7.55 -13.13 1.48
N ASN A 93 -7.83 -13.39 2.77
CA ASN A 93 -8.43 -12.42 3.69
C ASN A 93 -7.73 -12.53 5.05
N VAL A 94 -6.62 -11.83 5.23
CA VAL A 94 -5.72 -11.82 6.39
C VAL A 94 -5.21 -10.41 6.54
N LEU A 95 -5.36 -9.87 7.74
CA LEU A 95 -4.64 -8.69 8.20
C LEU A 95 -3.70 -9.14 9.31
N LEU A 96 -2.40 -8.91 9.15
CA LEU A 96 -1.40 -9.11 10.17
C LEU A 96 -1.07 -7.77 10.85
N ALA A 97 -0.71 -7.83 12.13
CA ALA A 97 -0.14 -6.70 12.84
C ALA A 97 0.95 -7.16 13.81
N TRP A 98 1.98 -6.33 13.98
CA TRP A 98 3.08 -6.58 14.90
C TRP A 98 3.74 -5.28 15.37
N ASN A 99 4.49 -5.36 16.46
CA ASN A 99 5.43 -4.30 16.83
C ASN A 99 6.70 -4.45 15.97
N ALA A 100 7.17 -3.36 15.37
CA ALA A 100 8.31 -3.35 14.46
C ALA A 100 9.58 -3.98 15.04
N HIS A 101 9.77 -3.93 16.37
CA HIS A 101 10.96 -4.46 17.06
C HIS A 101 10.82 -5.92 17.48
N THR A 102 9.61 -6.48 17.45
CA THR A 102 9.34 -7.88 17.85
C THR A 102 8.42 -8.53 16.82
N PRO A 103 8.85 -8.64 15.55
CA PRO A 103 8.02 -9.19 14.49
C PRO A 103 7.63 -10.67 14.77
N GLU A 104 8.39 -11.42 15.56
CA GLU A 104 8.05 -12.77 16.03
C GLU A 104 6.76 -12.86 16.87
N GLN A 105 6.23 -11.72 17.33
CA GLN A 105 4.97 -11.61 18.05
C GLN A 105 3.80 -11.19 17.15
N ALA A 106 3.97 -11.27 15.83
CA ALA A 106 2.92 -10.94 14.88
C ALA A 106 1.66 -11.78 15.09
N GLN A 107 0.51 -11.15 14.83
CA GLN A 107 -0.80 -11.76 15.03
C GLN A 107 -1.73 -11.52 13.84
N VAL A 108 -2.60 -12.50 13.59
CA VAL A 108 -3.73 -12.34 12.67
C VAL A 108 -4.83 -11.55 13.37
N ILE A 109 -5.18 -10.40 12.80
CA ILE A 109 -6.19 -9.49 13.33
C ILE A 109 -7.59 -9.98 12.96
N SER A 110 -8.52 -9.88 13.92
CA SER A 110 -9.88 -10.42 13.79
C SER A 110 -9.88 -11.90 13.36
N ARG A 111 -8.98 -12.70 13.97
CA ARG A 111 -8.74 -14.10 13.60
C ARG A 111 -10.03 -14.91 13.59
N SER A 112 -10.24 -15.62 12.49
CA SER A 112 -11.22 -16.67 12.29
C SER A 112 -10.54 -17.91 11.71
N GLU A 113 -11.12 -19.08 11.96
CA GLU A 113 -10.63 -20.34 11.40
C GLU A 113 -11.80 -21.10 10.79
N ARG A 114 -11.63 -21.56 9.55
CA ARG A 114 -12.58 -22.45 8.88
C ARG A 114 -11.80 -23.57 8.19
N GLU A 115 -12.09 -24.82 8.56
CA GLU A 115 -11.42 -26.01 8.02
C GLU A 115 -9.88 -25.93 8.10
N GLY A 116 -9.34 -25.38 9.20
CA GLY A 116 -7.91 -25.23 9.44
C GLY A 116 -7.25 -24.02 8.77
N VAL A 117 -8.00 -23.20 8.02
CA VAL A 117 -7.49 -21.98 7.37
C VAL A 117 -7.70 -20.77 8.29
N ASN A 118 -6.60 -20.22 8.81
CA ASN A 118 -6.61 -18.96 9.57
C ASN A 118 -6.80 -17.76 8.64
N SER A 119 -7.71 -16.86 9.02
CA SER A 119 -8.11 -15.70 8.22
C SER A 119 -8.65 -14.57 9.09
N SER A 120 -9.07 -13.48 8.45
CA SER A 120 -9.72 -12.29 8.98
C SER A 120 -11.11 -12.12 8.35
N LEU A 121 -11.89 -13.20 8.19
CA LEU A 121 -13.18 -13.13 7.50
C LEU A 121 -14.19 -12.19 8.18
N ALA A 122 -14.18 -12.12 9.52
CA ALA A 122 -15.02 -11.18 10.25
C ALA A 122 -14.71 -9.71 9.87
N LEU A 123 -13.45 -9.41 9.51
CA LEU A 123 -13.08 -8.10 8.97
C LEU A 123 -13.60 -7.91 7.54
N ARG A 124 -13.51 -8.93 6.68
CA ARG A 124 -14.10 -8.90 5.33
C ARG A 124 -15.59 -8.55 5.38
N GLU A 125 -16.33 -9.16 6.30
CA GLU A 125 -17.77 -8.91 6.47
C GLU A 125 -18.07 -7.46 6.86
N ARG A 126 -17.25 -6.86 7.75
CA ARG A 126 -17.37 -5.45 8.13
C ARG A 126 -17.08 -4.51 6.95
N LEU A 127 -16.07 -4.80 6.15
CA LEU A 127 -15.77 -4.06 4.91
C LEU A 127 -16.93 -4.18 3.90
N ALA A 128 -17.45 -5.39 3.70
CA ALA A 128 -18.59 -5.64 2.81
C ALA A 128 -19.86 -4.91 3.28
N LYS A 129 -20.11 -4.85 4.59
CA LYS A 129 -21.22 -4.08 5.18
C LYS A 129 -21.07 -2.59 4.89
N ALA A 130 -19.87 -2.02 5.07
CA ALA A 130 -19.60 -0.61 4.77
C ALA A 130 -19.86 -0.27 3.30
N LEU A 131 -19.42 -1.14 2.38
CA LEU A 131 -19.66 -0.99 0.95
C LEU A 131 -21.15 -1.11 0.59
N LEU A 132 -21.84 -2.11 1.13
CA LEU A 132 -23.28 -2.28 0.93
C LEU A 132 -24.06 -1.05 1.41
N SER A 133 -23.74 -0.54 2.61
CA SER A 133 -24.41 0.63 3.17
C SER A 133 -24.20 1.90 2.34
N HIS A 134 -23.03 2.04 1.68
CA HIS A 134 -22.72 3.20 0.87
C HIS A 134 -23.29 3.11 -0.56
N PHE A 135 -23.10 1.98 -1.24
CA PHE A 135 -23.49 1.80 -2.64
C PHE A 135 -24.91 1.25 -2.83
N GLY A 136 -25.56 0.80 -1.75
CA GLY A 136 -26.95 0.30 -1.77
C GLY A 136 -27.15 -1.07 -2.43
N ALA A 137 -26.13 -1.62 -3.07
CA ALA A 137 -26.16 -2.94 -3.69
C ALA A 137 -25.04 -3.83 -3.13
N ARG A 138 -25.37 -5.11 -2.92
CA ARG A 138 -24.36 -6.09 -2.51
C ARG A 138 -23.42 -6.35 -3.66
N THR A 139 -22.16 -5.98 -3.51
CA THR A 139 -21.12 -6.45 -4.42
C THR A 139 -20.78 -7.91 -4.11
N ALA A 140 -20.64 -8.74 -5.14
CA ALA A 140 -20.19 -10.12 -4.98
C ALA A 140 -18.65 -10.17 -4.80
N TYR A 141 -17.96 -9.18 -5.35
CA TYR A 141 -16.51 -9.09 -5.37
C TYR A 141 -16.03 -7.67 -4.99
N PHE A 142 -14.96 -7.60 -4.19
CA PHE A 142 -14.17 -6.39 -3.99
C PHE A 142 -12.73 -6.77 -3.67
N LYS A 143 -11.80 -5.87 -3.98
CA LYS A 143 -10.37 -5.98 -3.64
C LYS A 143 -9.92 -4.70 -2.92
N VAL A 144 -9.13 -4.86 -1.87
CA VAL A 144 -8.61 -3.79 -1.00
C VAL A 144 -7.09 -3.77 -1.08
N GLU A 145 -6.47 -2.79 -1.72
CA GLU A 145 -5.00 -2.71 -1.86
C GLU A 145 -4.37 -1.57 -1.06
N GLY A 146 -5.18 -0.65 -0.52
CA GLY A 146 -4.67 0.39 0.38
C GLY A 146 -4.91 0.05 1.84
N VAL A 147 -3.93 0.28 2.71
CA VAL A 147 -4.18 0.42 4.15
C VAL A 147 -3.33 1.55 4.71
N ALA A 148 -3.86 2.35 5.65
CA ALA A 148 -3.09 3.38 6.34
C ALA A 148 -3.51 3.46 7.81
N LEU A 149 -2.53 3.68 8.69
CA LEU A 149 -2.74 3.98 10.10
C LEU A 149 -2.57 5.48 10.32
N LEU A 150 -3.63 6.10 10.84
CA LEU A 150 -3.70 7.54 11.06
C LEU A 150 -3.68 7.86 12.57
N PRO A 151 -3.43 9.13 12.93
CA PRO A 151 -3.52 9.60 14.31
C PRO A 151 -4.88 9.32 14.94
N ALA A 152 -4.91 9.37 16.28
CA ALA A 152 -6.10 9.13 17.09
C ALA A 152 -6.75 7.74 16.87
N GLY A 153 -5.96 6.73 16.51
CA GLY A 153 -6.44 5.35 16.38
C GLY A 153 -7.34 5.12 15.17
N ARG A 154 -7.19 5.90 14.09
CA ARG A 154 -7.99 5.72 12.87
C ARG A 154 -7.25 4.82 11.87
N ILE A 155 -7.96 3.89 11.25
CA ILE A 155 -7.44 3.06 10.16
C ILE A 155 -8.24 3.30 8.89
N LEU A 156 -7.56 3.35 7.75
CA LEU A 156 -8.17 3.39 6.43
C LEU A 156 -7.90 2.12 5.66
N PHE A 157 -8.92 1.64 4.94
CA PHE A 157 -8.84 0.58 3.95
C PHE A 157 -9.23 1.15 2.60
N GLY A 158 -8.39 0.93 1.60
CA GLY A 158 -8.52 1.44 0.25
C GLY A 158 -9.01 0.36 -0.71
N VAL A 159 -10.21 0.53 -1.26
CA VAL A 159 -10.82 -0.39 -2.23
C VAL A 159 -10.37 -0.02 -3.63
N ARG A 160 -9.77 -0.98 -4.32
CA ARG A 160 -9.30 -0.88 -5.71
C ARG A 160 -10.32 -1.39 -6.71
N GLU A 161 -11.01 -2.47 -6.40
CA GLU A 161 -11.87 -3.17 -7.36
C GLU A 161 -13.21 -3.45 -6.71
N MET A 162 -14.29 -3.34 -7.48
CA MET A 162 -15.62 -3.75 -7.05
C MET A 162 -16.43 -4.25 -8.25
N GLY A 163 -17.09 -5.41 -8.11
CA GLY A 163 -17.81 -6.00 -9.23
C GLY A 163 -18.49 -7.34 -8.97
N ARG A 164 -18.74 -8.08 -10.06
CA ARG A 164 -19.36 -9.41 -10.00
C ARG A 164 -18.32 -10.48 -9.68
N THR A 165 -17.13 -10.40 -10.26
CA THR A 165 -16.03 -11.36 -10.07
C THR A 165 -14.68 -10.66 -10.17
N HIS A 166 -13.60 -11.38 -9.82
CA HIS A 166 -12.21 -10.93 -10.00
C HIS A 166 -11.78 -10.73 -11.46
N THR A 167 -12.66 -11.00 -12.44
CA THR A 167 -12.42 -10.77 -13.87
C THR A 167 -13.43 -9.79 -14.46
N ASP A 168 -14.38 -9.30 -13.66
CA ASP A 168 -15.49 -8.47 -14.08
C ASP A 168 -15.83 -7.48 -12.97
N PHE A 169 -15.08 -6.39 -12.99
CA PHE A 169 -15.07 -5.35 -11.98
C PHE A 169 -14.81 -3.99 -12.59
N ASP A 170 -15.16 -2.96 -11.83
CA ASP A 170 -14.72 -1.59 -12.05
C ASP A 170 -13.60 -1.23 -11.08
N TYR A 171 -12.63 -0.46 -11.57
CA TYR A 171 -11.64 0.18 -10.71
C TYR A 171 -12.30 1.24 -9.81
N ARG A 172 -11.75 1.37 -8.61
CA ARG A 172 -12.22 2.21 -7.52
C ARG A 172 -11.05 2.91 -6.85
N VAL A 173 -11.36 4.07 -6.28
CA VAL A 173 -10.49 4.79 -5.35
C VAL A 173 -11.33 5.15 -4.12
N THR A 174 -11.78 4.14 -3.39
CA THR A 174 -12.74 4.31 -2.29
C THR A 174 -12.07 4.02 -0.95
N LEU A 175 -12.26 4.90 0.03
CA LEU A 175 -11.69 4.79 1.36
C LEU A 175 -12.75 4.42 2.39
N ILE A 176 -12.51 3.34 3.12
CA ILE A 176 -13.31 2.89 4.26
C ILE A 176 -12.54 3.20 5.54
N ALA A 177 -13.15 3.93 6.47
CA ALA A 177 -12.58 4.19 7.78
C ALA A 177 -13.09 3.21 8.84
N GLY A 178 -12.20 2.87 9.76
CA GLY A 178 -12.50 2.23 11.03
C GLY A 178 -11.61 2.79 12.14
N SER A 179 -11.66 2.14 13.30
CA SER A 179 -10.82 2.49 14.45
C SER A 179 -10.00 1.28 14.92
N TYR A 180 -8.81 1.56 15.42
CA TYR A 180 -7.91 0.62 16.09
C TYR A 180 -7.44 1.20 17.42
N ARG A 181 -6.91 0.32 18.26
CA ARG A 181 -6.31 0.66 19.54
C ARG A 181 -5.18 -0.31 19.84
N MET A 182 -4.28 0.13 20.71
CA MET A 182 -3.28 -0.73 21.31
C MET A 182 -3.81 -1.24 22.64
N VAL A 183 -3.93 -2.56 22.80
CA VAL A 183 -4.35 -3.21 24.05
C VAL A 183 -3.17 -4.02 24.55
N ASN A 184 -2.59 -3.63 25.69
CA ASN A 184 -1.40 -4.27 26.25
C ASN A 184 -0.24 -4.38 25.25
N GLY A 185 -0.04 -3.35 24.41
CA GLY A 185 0.99 -3.33 23.37
C GLY A 185 0.64 -4.10 22.09
N ALA A 186 -0.51 -4.77 22.03
CA ALA A 186 -0.98 -5.47 20.84
C ALA A 186 -2.00 -4.66 20.04
N PHE A 187 -1.87 -4.66 18.72
CA PHE A 187 -2.83 -4.02 17.82
C PHE A 187 -4.19 -4.71 17.90
N SER A 188 -5.27 -3.93 17.99
CA SER A 188 -6.64 -4.46 18.00
C SER A 188 -7.57 -3.52 17.26
N LEU A 189 -8.38 -4.04 16.35
CA LEU A 189 -9.48 -3.28 15.76
C LEU A 189 -10.56 -3.05 16.80
N ASP A 190 -11.10 -1.84 16.85
CA ASP A 190 -12.25 -1.56 17.69
C ASP A 190 -13.50 -2.22 17.09
N ILE A 191 -14.06 -3.18 17.82
CA ILE A 191 -15.25 -3.93 17.43
C ILE A 191 -16.53 -3.10 17.54
N ASN A 192 -16.52 -2.03 18.33
CA ASN A 192 -17.69 -1.19 18.59
C ASN A 192 -17.84 -0.06 17.57
N THR A 193 -16.80 0.21 16.77
CA THR A 193 -16.85 1.20 15.71
C THR A 193 -17.26 0.54 14.39
N ASP A 194 -18.40 0.95 13.82
CA ASP A 194 -18.79 0.54 12.47
C ASP A 194 -17.81 1.09 11.42
N PHE A 195 -17.51 0.26 10.43
CA PHE A 195 -16.74 0.69 9.26
C PHE A 195 -17.63 1.50 8.33
N LYS A 196 -17.09 2.58 7.77
CA LYS A 196 -17.85 3.49 6.90
C LYS A 196 -17.02 3.91 5.71
N VAL A 197 -17.61 3.90 4.51
CA VAL A 197 -17.02 4.61 3.38
C VAL A 197 -17.00 6.10 3.73
N VAL A 198 -15.80 6.67 3.80
CA VAL A 198 -15.59 8.08 4.14
C VAL A 198 -15.30 8.91 2.90
N ARG A 199 -14.69 8.33 1.87
CA ARG A 199 -14.40 9.02 0.60
C ARG A 199 -14.54 8.04 -0.56
N ASP A 200 -15.01 8.53 -1.70
CA ASP A 200 -14.90 7.85 -2.99
C ASP A 200 -14.34 8.86 -3.98
N PHE A 201 -13.19 8.54 -4.54
CA PHE A 201 -12.43 9.36 -5.48
C PHE A 201 -12.30 8.66 -6.85
N THR A 202 -13.23 7.77 -7.17
CA THR A 202 -13.18 7.00 -8.43
C THR A 202 -13.14 7.92 -9.67
N GLU A 203 -13.63 9.15 -9.56
CA GLU A 203 -13.57 10.21 -10.58
C GLU A 203 -12.16 10.75 -10.87
N LEU A 204 -11.13 10.42 -10.06
CA LEU A 204 -9.74 10.82 -10.35
C LEU A 204 -9.27 10.34 -11.73
N SER A 205 -9.84 9.25 -12.23
CA SER A 205 -9.64 8.77 -13.61
C SER A 205 -9.90 9.85 -14.66
N ASN A 206 -10.86 10.76 -14.42
CA ASN A 206 -11.19 11.86 -15.33
C ASN A 206 -10.09 12.93 -15.37
N GLN A 207 -9.37 13.14 -14.26
CA GLN A 207 -8.31 14.15 -14.18
C GLN A 207 -7.04 13.72 -14.92
N VAL A 208 -6.79 12.42 -15.03
CA VAL A 208 -5.63 11.84 -15.73
C VAL A 208 -5.98 11.22 -17.09
N GLY A 209 -7.26 11.30 -17.50
CA GLY A 209 -7.73 10.82 -18.80
C GLY A 209 -7.63 9.31 -19.01
N ARG A 210 -7.57 8.52 -17.92
CA ARG A 210 -7.43 7.06 -17.98
C ARG A 210 -8.04 6.40 -16.76
N LYS A 211 -8.53 5.16 -16.91
CA LYS A 211 -9.05 4.37 -15.79
C LYS A 211 -7.91 4.01 -14.84
N VAL A 212 -7.97 4.47 -13.61
CA VAL A 212 -7.01 4.14 -12.55
C VAL A 212 -7.70 3.45 -11.39
N GLY A 213 -7.00 2.51 -10.75
CA GLY A 213 -7.39 1.90 -9.49
C GLY A 213 -6.45 2.34 -8.37
N LEU A 214 -6.93 2.32 -7.13
CA LEU A 214 -6.06 2.55 -5.97
C LEU A 214 -5.08 1.38 -5.79
N SER A 215 -3.80 1.69 -5.61
CA SER A 215 -2.75 0.71 -5.33
C SER A 215 -2.29 0.74 -3.87
N SER A 216 -2.11 1.94 -3.31
CA SER A 216 -1.64 2.10 -1.94
C SER A 216 -2.11 3.42 -1.36
N ILE A 217 -2.16 3.50 -0.04
CA ILE A 217 -2.36 4.72 0.73
C ILE A 217 -1.33 4.77 1.84
N GLU A 218 -0.81 5.95 2.15
CA GLU A 218 0.20 6.11 3.21
C GLU A 218 0.00 7.43 3.92
N TYR A 219 0.18 7.45 5.25
CA TYR A 219 0.08 8.68 6.03
C TYR A 219 1.46 9.30 6.25
N ASP A 220 1.69 10.49 5.68
CA ASP A 220 2.86 11.30 5.97
C ASP A 220 2.61 12.11 7.25
N ALA A 221 3.03 11.56 8.39
CA ALA A 221 2.83 12.18 9.69
C ALA A 221 3.54 13.52 9.84
N ALA A 222 4.70 13.70 9.21
CA ALA A 222 5.44 14.96 9.26
C ALA A 222 4.75 16.04 8.41
N GLY A 223 4.21 15.65 7.26
CA GLY A 223 3.46 16.52 6.36
C GLY A 223 1.96 16.67 6.67
N GLN A 224 1.45 15.94 7.68
CA GLN A 224 0.03 15.87 8.05
C GLN A 224 -0.89 15.71 6.84
N ARG A 225 -0.64 14.66 6.06
CA ARG A 225 -1.34 14.41 4.79
C ARG A 225 -1.41 12.93 4.49
N LEU A 226 -2.49 12.54 3.83
CA LEU A 226 -2.64 11.22 3.24
C LEU A 226 -2.11 11.25 1.80
N LEU A 227 -1.29 10.29 1.45
CA LEU A 227 -0.84 10.06 0.09
C LEU A 227 -1.66 8.92 -0.49
N LEU A 228 -2.13 9.08 -1.73
CA LEU A 228 -2.78 8.03 -2.49
C LEU A 228 -1.90 7.67 -3.68
N LEU A 229 -1.67 6.39 -3.90
CA LEU A 229 -1.03 5.87 -5.11
C LEU A 229 -2.10 5.18 -5.95
N THR A 230 -2.24 5.57 -7.21
CA THR A 230 -3.16 4.93 -8.16
C THR A 230 -2.40 4.40 -9.35
N SER A 231 -2.67 3.17 -9.79
CA SER A 231 -2.06 2.57 -11.00
C SER A 231 -3.09 2.26 -12.08
N TYR A 232 -2.60 2.05 -13.29
CA TYR A 232 -3.37 1.56 -14.43
C TYR A 232 -2.56 0.56 -15.25
N GLU A 233 -3.30 -0.33 -15.92
CA GLU A 233 -2.78 -1.28 -16.89
C GLU A 233 -3.77 -1.34 -18.06
N GLY A 234 -3.28 -1.23 -19.30
CA GLY A 234 -4.13 -1.41 -20.49
C GLY A 234 -3.37 -1.21 -21.79
N ALA A 235 -3.80 -1.88 -22.88
CA ALA A 235 -3.27 -1.70 -24.25
C ALA A 235 -1.72 -1.66 -24.40
N GLY A 236 -0.97 -2.32 -23.52
CA GLY A 236 0.50 -2.30 -23.52
C GLY A 236 1.14 -1.13 -22.76
N GLU A 237 0.33 -0.28 -22.12
CA GLU A 237 0.77 0.78 -21.23
C GLU A 237 0.51 0.40 -19.76
N VAL A 238 1.47 0.78 -18.93
CA VAL A 238 1.36 0.75 -17.47
C VAL A 238 1.84 2.08 -16.91
N GLY A 239 1.39 2.40 -15.70
CA GLY A 239 1.89 3.55 -14.99
C GLY A 239 1.12 3.83 -13.71
N ALA A 240 1.55 4.85 -12.99
CA ALA A 240 0.91 5.27 -11.75
C ALA A 240 1.03 6.78 -11.51
N TYR A 241 0.16 7.27 -10.63
CA TYR A 241 0.11 8.66 -10.16
C TYR A 241 0.08 8.70 -8.64
N VAL A 242 0.72 9.73 -8.10
CA VAL A 242 0.67 10.07 -6.68
C VAL A 242 -0.27 11.26 -6.48
N TRP A 243 -1.10 11.18 -5.46
CA TRP A 243 -2.03 12.22 -5.05
C TRP A 243 -1.77 12.59 -3.60
N VAL A 244 -1.85 13.88 -3.31
CA VAL A 244 -1.75 14.42 -1.95
C VAL A 244 -3.12 14.84 -1.48
N LEU A 245 -3.57 14.29 -0.36
CA LEU A 245 -4.79 14.68 0.32
C LEU A 245 -4.40 15.30 1.68
N PRO A 246 -4.32 16.64 1.77
CA PRO A 246 -3.95 17.29 3.01
C PRO A 246 -4.99 17.02 4.11
N ASP A 247 -4.54 16.96 5.36
CA ASP A 247 -5.47 16.96 6.49
C ASP A 247 -6.28 18.25 6.49
N SER A 248 -7.56 18.14 6.83
CA SER A 248 -8.41 19.29 7.14
C SER A 248 -7.95 19.92 8.46
N ALA A 249 -8.33 21.19 8.69
CA ALA A 249 -7.97 21.91 9.92
C ALA A 249 -8.44 21.23 11.23
N ASP A 250 -9.40 20.31 11.14
CA ASP A 250 -9.93 19.52 12.25
C ASP A 250 -9.29 18.12 12.39
N GLY A 251 -8.26 17.80 11.59
CA GLY A 251 -7.63 16.48 11.56
C GLY A 251 -8.50 15.40 10.90
N SER A 252 -9.57 15.79 10.19
CA SER A 252 -10.27 14.90 9.28
C SER A 252 -9.51 14.75 7.97
N ILE A 253 -9.74 13.63 7.29
CA ILE A 253 -9.15 13.39 5.96
C ILE A 253 -9.71 14.44 5.00
N GLY A 254 -8.86 15.05 4.17
CA GLY A 254 -9.29 16.02 3.17
C GLY A 254 -10.35 15.49 2.21
N ASN A 255 -10.97 16.39 1.44
CA ASN A 255 -12.02 16.06 0.46
C ASN A 255 -11.55 16.14 -1.00
N THR A 256 -10.36 16.68 -1.25
CA THR A 256 -9.88 16.95 -2.61
C THR A 256 -8.44 16.47 -2.76
N PRO A 257 -8.22 15.34 -3.43
CA PRO A 257 -6.88 14.88 -3.76
C PRO A 257 -6.24 15.82 -4.79
N HIS A 258 -4.99 16.22 -4.55
CA HIS A 258 -4.18 17.03 -5.44
C HIS A 258 -3.17 16.16 -6.16
N LEU A 259 -3.25 16.12 -7.48
CA LEU A 259 -2.29 15.40 -8.32
C LEU A 259 -0.88 15.97 -8.13
N VAL A 260 0.09 15.10 -7.83
CA VAL A 260 1.51 15.47 -7.83
C VAL A 260 1.93 15.80 -9.27
N ARG A 261 2.66 16.90 -9.41
CA ARG A 261 3.11 17.44 -10.70
C ARG A 261 4.62 17.59 -10.71
N ASP A 262 5.20 17.48 -11.90
CA ASP A 262 6.62 17.74 -12.12
C ASP A 262 6.93 19.25 -12.11
N ALA A 263 8.21 19.58 -12.30
CA ALA A 263 8.67 20.98 -12.33
C ALA A 263 8.08 21.80 -13.50
N ALA A 264 7.61 21.15 -14.57
CA ALA A 264 6.93 21.80 -15.69
C ALA A 264 5.41 21.96 -15.45
N GLY A 265 4.90 21.46 -14.32
CA GLY A 265 3.47 21.46 -13.99
C GLY A 265 2.67 20.34 -14.65
N ALA A 266 3.32 19.43 -15.37
CA ALA A 266 2.66 18.24 -15.93
C ALA A 266 2.40 17.20 -14.82
N PRO A 267 1.38 16.33 -14.95
CA PRO A 267 1.21 15.18 -14.06
C PRO A 267 2.52 14.41 -13.89
N PHE A 268 2.95 14.20 -12.65
CA PHE A 268 4.12 13.36 -12.38
C PHE A 268 3.72 11.90 -12.60
N LEU A 269 4.18 11.33 -13.71
CA LEU A 269 3.89 9.96 -14.12
C LEU A 269 5.02 9.02 -13.68
N LEU A 270 4.67 8.03 -12.89
CA LEU A 270 5.50 6.85 -12.70
C LEU A 270 5.27 5.93 -13.91
N THR A 271 6.32 5.61 -14.66
CA THR A 271 6.23 4.87 -15.93
C THR A 271 6.12 3.35 -15.75
N HIS A 272 5.94 2.91 -14.51
CA HIS A 272 5.82 1.53 -14.09
C HIS A 272 4.51 1.36 -13.30
N LYS A 273 4.00 0.13 -13.24
CA LYS A 273 2.82 -0.16 -12.41
C LYS A 273 3.25 -0.17 -10.95
N ALA A 274 3.01 0.94 -10.28
CA ALA A 274 3.29 1.06 -8.85
C ALA A 274 2.23 0.34 -8.00
N GLU A 275 2.68 -0.39 -6.98
CA GLU A 275 1.82 -1.11 -6.04
C GLU A 275 1.96 -0.58 -4.62
N GLY A 276 3.16 -0.58 -4.07
CA GLY A 276 3.43 -0.16 -2.69
C GLY A 276 4.11 1.21 -2.60
N MET A 277 3.83 1.94 -1.52
CA MET A 277 4.44 3.22 -1.20
C MET A 277 4.71 3.32 0.30
N ALA A 278 5.87 3.85 0.68
CA ALA A 278 6.22 4.17 2.06
C ALA A 278 6.75 5.61 2.15
N VAL A 279 6.38 6.34 3.20
CA VAL A 279 7.01 7.64 3.50
C VAL A 279 8.36 7.38 4.17
N VAL A 280 9.44 7.83 3.54
CA VAL A 280 10.83 7.55 3.96
C VAL A 280 11.62 8.77 4.44
N GLY A 281 10.89 9.79 4.86
CA GLY A 281 11.43 11.05 5.37
C GLY A 281 10.55 12.24 4.97
N PRO A 282 10.91 13.46 5.43
CA PRO A 282 10.14 14.66 5.14
C PRO A 282 9.94 14.88 3.64
N GLY A 283 8.72 14.65 3.17
CA GLY A 283 8.37 14.73 1.76
C GLY A 283 9.07 13.71 0.86
N ARG A 284 9.70 12.67 1.39
CA ARG A 284 10.37 11.64 0.59
C ARG A 284 9.54 10.37 0.64
N ILE A 285 9.27 9.78 -0.52
CA ILE A 285 8.54 8.51 -0.63
C ILE A 285 9.36 7.46 -1.37
N PHE A 286 9.23 6.22 -0.96
CA PHE A 286 9.76 5.04 -1.63
C PHE A 286 8.59 4.30 -2.28
N VAL A 287 8.66 4.08 -3.58
CA VAL A 287 7.59 3.45 -4.36
C VAL A 287 8.15 2.19 -5.00
N ILE A 288 7.44 1.07 -4.86
CA ILE A 288 7.77 -0.19 -5.52
C ILE A 288 6.81 -0.48 -6.66
N HIS A 289 7.34 -1.16 -7.67
CA HIS A 289 6.61 -1.49 -8.89
C HIS A 289 6.50 -3.00 -9.10
N ASP A 290 5.35 -3.39 -9.62
CA ASP A 290 5.04 -4.74 -10.08
C ASP A 290 4.77 -4.73 -11.59
N ASP A 291 5.82 -4.84 -12.41
CA ASP A 291 5.64 -5.02 -13.87
C ASP A 291 5.75 -6.48 -14.29
N ASP A 292 5.18 -7.40 -13.52
CA ASP A 292 5.21 -8.84 -13.79
C ASP A 292 4.72 -9.24 -15.20
N ARG A 293 3.98 -8.35 -15.88
CA ARG A 293 3.32 -8.62 -17.16
C ARG A 293 3.94 -7.87 -18.35
N VAL A 294 4.91 -6.99 -18.10
CA VAL A 294 5.50 -6.14 -19.15
C VAL A 294 7.02 -6.13 -19.02
N ALA A 295 7.71 -6.43 -20.12
CA ALA A 295 9.15 -6.21 -20.21
C ALA A 295 9.41 -4.70 -20.33
N THR A 296 9.60 -4.03 -19.18
CA THR A 296 9.79 -2.58 -19.16
C THR A 296 11.24 -2.22 -19.43
N ARG A 297 11.45 -1.21 -20.28
CA ARG A 297 12.78 -0.63 -20.52
C ARG A 297 13.09 0.36 -19.41
N ILE A 298 14.18 0.14 -18.70
CA ILE A 298 14.65 1.07 -17.68
C ILE A 298 15.68 2.00 -18.32
N HIS A 299 15.45 3.30 -18.15
CA HIS A 299 16.41 4.34 -18.47
C HIS A 299 17.19 4.71 -17.21
N ASN A 300 18.36 4.11 -17.01
CA ASN A 300 19.24 4.53 -15.92
C ASN A 300 19.81 5.91 -16.26
N SER A 301 19.48 6.91 -15.45
CA SER A 301 20.07 8.24 -15.52
C SER A 301 20.89 8.50 -14.26
N GLY A 302 22.21 8.46 -14.40
CA GLY A 302 23.18 8.87 -13.39
C GLY A 302 24.32 9.66 -14.05
N PRO A 303 25.14 10.40 -13.28
CA PRO A 303 26.22 11.20 -13.84
C PRO A 303 27.17 10.33 -14.69
N GLY A 304 27.15 10.51 -16.01
CA GLY A 304 28.07 9.87 -16.95
C GLY A 304 27.68 8.48 -17.47
N LYS A 305 26.49 7.95 -17.17
CA LYS A 305 26.00 6.69 -17.78
C LYS A 305 24.53 6.79 -18.15
N HIS A 306 24.27 6.73 -19.45
CA HIS A 306 22.97 6.41 -20.02
C HIS A 306 23.02 4.97 -20.50
N THR A 307 22.39 4.05 -19.78
CA THR A 307 22.25 2.67 -20.23
C THR A 307 20.77 2.31 -20.23
N ASP A 308 20.25 2.07 -21.42
CA ASP A 308 18.96 1.45 -21.61
C ASP A 308 19.13 -0.05 -21.44
N HIS A 309 18.43 -0.64 -20.48
CA HIS A 309 18.32 -2.10 -20.40
C HIS A 309 16.87 -2.51 -20.30
N VAL A 310 16.54 -3.63 -20.92
CA VAL A 310 15.23 -4.27 -20.75
C VAL A 310 15.34 -5.13 -19.49
N ARG A 311 14.48 -4.85 -18.52
CA ARG A 311 14.48 -5.56 -17.25
C ARG A 311 14.12 -7.03 -17.46
N GLN A 312 14.73 -7.92 -16.69
CA GLN A 312 14.26 -9.31 -16.63
C GLN A 312 12.83 -9.35 -16.05
N LEU A 313 12.06 -10.32 -16.53
CA LEU A 313 10.74 -10.62 -15.97
C LEU A 313 10.90 -10.93 -14.47
N ASN A 314 10.07 -10.33 -13.62
CA ASN A 314 10.07 -10.46 -12.14
C ASN A 314 11.19 -9.73 -11.36
N ALA A 315 12.11 -9.00 -11.97
CA ALA A 315 12.95 -8.08 -11.19
C ALA A 315 12.07 -6.90 -10.72
N ALA A 316 12.10 -6.51 -9.45
CA ALA A 316 11.29 -5.40 -8.99
C ALA A 316 11.98 -4.06 -9.27
N ALA A 317 11.23 -3.06 -9.76
CA ALA A 317 11.72 -1.69 -9.86
C ALA A 317 11.23 -0.89 -8.64
N PHE A 318 11.95 0.18 -8.32
CA PHE A 318 11.53 1.14 -7.31
C PHE A 318 11.92 2.57 -7.73
N ASP A 319 11.19 3.53 -7.21
CA ASP A 319 11.52 4.95 -7.28
C ASP A 319 11.65 5.52 -5.87
N ILE A 320 12.55 6.49 -5.70
CA ILE A 320 12.57 7.34 -4.52
C ILE A 320 12.27 8.76 -4.96
N VAL A 321 11.11 9.27 -4.53
CA VAL A 321 10.57 10.54 -5.01
C VAL A 321 10.61 11.58 -3.89
N GLN A 322 11.16 12.76 -4.19
CA GLN A 322 11.05 13.93 -3.33
C GLN A 322 9.82 14.76 -3.74
N LEU A 323 8.82 14.78 -2.88
CA LEU A 323 7.66 15.66 -2.98
C LEU A 323 8.07 17.08 -2.58
N GLY A 324 7.74 18.05 -3.42
CA GLY A 324 7.91 19.46 -3.10
C GLY A 324 7.04 19.89 -1.92
N SER A 325 7.54 20.82 -1.11
CA SER A 325 6.79 21.50 -0.04
C SER A 325 5.84 22.55 -0.65
N GLY A 326 4.84 22.12 -1.39
CA GLY A 326 3.95 23.04 -2.10
C GLY A 326 2.75 23.48 -1.26
N THR A 327 2.86 24.60 -0.54
CA THR A 327 1.71 25.49 -0.28
C THR A 327 1.72 26.61 -1.31
N ALA A 328 1.39 26.28 -2.56
CA ALA A 328 1.23 27.17 -3.71
C ALA A 328 2.46 27.99 -4.16
N ALA A 329 2.69 27.98 -5.47
CA ALA A 329 3.42 28.96 -6.29
C ALA A 329 4.46 29.86 -5.57
N LEU A 330 5.75 29.61 -5.80
CA LEU A 330 6.75 30.67 -6.02
C LEU A 330 7.99 30.08 -6.71
N ASN A 331 8.22 30.60 -7.91
CA ASN A 331 9.39 30.57 -8.78
C ASN A 331 10.75 30.09 -8.24
N ALA A 332 11.44 29.37 -9.14
CA ALA A 332 12.86 29.51 -9.53
C ALA A 332 13.85 28.38 -9.13
N CYS A 333 14.22 27.64 -10.18
CA CYS A 333 15.54 27.09 -10.51
C CYS A 333 16.13 25.88 -9.74
N PRO A 334 16.98 25.08 -10.44
CA PRO A 334 17.18 23.67 -10.16
C PRO A 334 18.36 23.42 -9.22
N ALA A 335 18.28 22.35 -8.43
CA ALA A 335 19.45 21.78 -7.79
C ALA A 335 19.41 20.25 -7.84
N ALA A 336 20.31 19.73 -8.68
CA ALA A 336 21.10 18.51 -8.56
C ALA A 336 20.41 17.23 -8.06
N GLN A 337 20.29 16.27 -8.99
CA GLN A 337 20.26 14.84 -8.68
C GLN A 337 21.55 14.47 -7.93
N GLN A 338 21.40 13.91 -6.73
CA GLN A 338 22.38 13.06 -6.04
C GLN A 338 21.70 11.73 -5.72
#